data_AF-A0A383EF98-F1
#
_entry.id   AF-A0A383EF98-F1
#
_cell.length_a   1.000
_cell.length_b   1.000
_cell.length_c   1.000
_cell.angle_alpha   90.00
_cell.angle_beta   90.00
_cell.angle_gamma   90.00
#
_symmetry.space_group_name_H-M   'P 1'
#
loop_
_entity.id
_entity.type
_entity.pdbx_description
1 polymer ?
#
loop_
_entity_poly.entity_id
_entity_poly.type
_entity_poly.pdbx_seq_one_letter_code
_entity_poly.pdbx_strand_id
1 'polypeptide(L)'
;SITNLEIKEGKILNKSYTVDLSNLAQRFIIPNSNIDTSTISVQVQNSVSDTAVVTWTDGNSLDVTTITSTQKVYFLQEVEEGRFEILFGDGAVGKQLADGNIIFIEYLVTGGTLANKASSFTAVGTVAGLSAANYTLTVAAAATGGGSAESITSLKNNAPKLYQAQKRATTKDDYKSILLGERSDIESITVYGGEDASPPVYGKVYIAVKPTGNTVYSTATKDAIKTTILK
;
A
#
# COMPACT_ATOMS: atom_id res chain seq x y z
N SER A 1 6.53 28.55 3.81
CA SER A 1 7.19 27.33 4.31
C SER A 1 6.23 26.17 4.13
N ILE A 2 6.73 25.01 3.70
CA ILE A 2 5.94 23.77 3.68
C ILE A 2 6.32 23.00 4.95
N THR A 3 5.32 22.47 5.66
CA THR A 3 5.54 21.63 6.85
C THR A 3 4.89 20.28 6.61
N ASN A 4 5.44 19.22 7.23
CA ASN A 4 4.95 17.84 7.11
C ASN A 4 4.86 17.32 5.66
N LEU A 5 5.83 17.69 4.81
CA LEU A 5 5.96 17.06 3.50
C LEU A 5 6.41 15.61 3.69
N GLU A 6 5.54 14.66 3.33
CA GLU A 6 5.89 13.25 3.31
C GLU A 6 6.80 12.94 2.12
N ILE A 7 7.82 12.12 2.38
CA ILE A 7 8.72 11.57 1.36
C ILE A 7 8.73 10.06 1.50
N LYS A 8 8.82 9.37 0.36
CA LYS A 8 8.95 7.91 0.30
C LYS A 8 10.35 7.56 -0.22
N GLU A 9 10.97 6.54 0.38
CA GLU A 9 12.25 6.04 -0.10
C GLU A 9 12.05 5.13 -1.31
N GLY A 10 12.91 5.28 -2.30
CA GLY A 10 12.96 4.37 -3.45
C GLY A 10 13.18 5.09 -4.77
N LYS A 11 13.03 4.34 -5.85
CA LYS A 11 13.11 4.83 -7.23
C LYS A 11 11.78 4.61 -7.92
N ILE A 12 11.21 5.68 -8.47
CA ILE A 12 10.01 5.60 -9.31
C ILE A 12 10.40 4.96 -10.64
N LEU A 13 9.65 3.93 -11.03
CA LEU A 13 9.77 3.23 -12.30
C LEU A 13 8.41 3.20 -12.99
N ASN A 14 8.46 3.15 -14.32
CA ASN A 14 7.28 3.11 -15.17
C ASN A 14 7.32 1.87 -16.04
N LYS A 15 6.16 1.26 -16.26
CA LYS A 15 5.95 0.17 -17.21
C LYS A 15 4.67 0.42 -17.99
N SER A 16 4.68 0.13 -19.29
CA SER A 16 3.48 0.18 -20.11
C SER A 16 3.21 -1.13 -20.83
N TYR A 17 1.93 -1.34 -21.13
CA TYR A 17 1.40 -2.45 -21.90
C TYR A 17 0.35 -1.94 -22.88
N THR A 18 0.33 -2.49 -24.09
CA THR A 18 -0.79 -2.32 -25.02
C THR A 18 -1.66 -3.56 -24.95
N VAL A 19 -2.95 -3.39 -24.72
CA VAL A 19 -3.93 -4.47 -24.62
C VAL A 19 -4.12 -5.08 -26.01
N ASP A 20 -3.99 -6.41 -26.06
CA ASP A 20 -4.21 -7.24 -27.24
C ASP A 20 -5.19 -8.35 -26.86
N LEU A 21 -6.48 -8.14 -27.15
CA LEU A 21 -7.53 -9.10 -26.82
C LEU A 21 -7.48 -10.37 -27.69
N SER A 22 -6.69 -10.38 -28.77
CA SER A 22 -6.44 -11.59 -29.56
C SER A 22 -5.48 -12.56 -28.86
N ASN A 23 -4.63 -12.04 -27.96
CA ASN A 23 -3.72 -12.83 -27.15
C ASN A 23 -4.33 -13.20 -25.80
N LEU A 24 -4.98 -14.37 -25.76
CA LEU A 24 -5.61 -14.90 -24.52
C LEU A 24 -4.62 -15.21 -23.39
N ALA A 25 -3.30 -15.23 -23.66
CA ALA A 25 -2.25 -15.47 -22.67
C ALA A 25 -1.58 -14.17 -22.21
N GLN A 26 -2.08 -13.00 -22.61
CA GLN A 26 -1.52 -11.71 -22.21
C GLN A 26 -1.66 -11.50 -20.70
N ARG A 27 -0.56 -11.11 -20.06
CA ARG A 27 -0.47 -10.80 -18.63
C ARG A 27 0.18 -9.44 -18.42
N PHE A 28 -0.27 -8.69 -17.41
CA PHE A 28 0.24 -7.36 -17.10
C PHE A 28 1.09 -7.39 -15.82
N ILE A 29 2.33 -7.86 -15.94
CA ILE A 29 3.21 -8.14 -14.78
C ILE A 29 4.16 -6.97 -14.50
N ILE A 30 4.23 -6.51 -13.25
CA ILE A 30 5.26 -5.58 -12.80
C ILE A 30 6.59 -6.35 -12.67
N PRO A 31 7.66 -5.96 -13.40
CA PRO A 31 8.86 -6.78 -13.53
C PRO A 31 9.73 -6.86 -12.26
N ASN A 32 9.55 -5.92 -11.33
CA ASN A 32 10.33 -5.83 -10.10
C ASN A 32 9.62 -6.51 -8.93
N SER A 33 10.39 -7.19 -8.07
CA SER A 33 9.87 -7.88 -6.87
C SER A 33 9.84 -6.99 -5.63
N ASN A 34 10.73 -6.01 -5.51
CA ASN A 34 10.86 -5.14 -4.34
C ASN A 34 10.02 -3.86 -4.48
N ILE A 35 8.77 -4.01 -4.92
CA ILE A 35 7.86 -2.89 -5.13
C ILE A 35 7.05 -2.57 -3.87
N ASP A 36 6.76 -1.29 -3.65
CA ASP A 36 5.76 -0.86 -2.67
C ASP A 36 4.37 -0.83 -3.35
N THR A 37 3.53 -1.82 -3.04
CA THR A 37 2.20 -1.95 -3.64
C THR A 37 1.28 -0.76 -3.34
N SER A 38 1.49 -0.06 -2.22
CA SER A 38 0.73 1.13 -1.85
C SER A 38 1.04 2.37 -2.72
N THR A 39 2.10 2.30 -3.53
CA THR A 39 2.53 3.40 -4.42
C THR A 39 2.12 3.17 -5.87
N ILE A 40 1.52 2.02 -6.19
CA ILE A 40 1.14 1.68 -7.56
C ILE A 40 0.05 2.64 -8.04
N SER A 41 0.31 3.29 -9.17
CA SER A 41 -0.62 4.13 -9.88
C SER A 41 -0.81 3.57 -11.28
N VAL A 42 -2.08 3.27 -11.61
CA VAL A 42 -2.46 2.72 -12.92
C VAL A 42 -3.27 3.76 -13.66
N GLN A 43 -2.80 4.12 -14.85
CA GLN A 43 -3.52 4.98 -15.79
C GLN A 43 -3.76 4.22 -17.08
N VAL A 44 -4.94 4.41 -17.68
CA VAL A 44 -5.27 3.79 -18.97
C VAL A 44 -5.63 4.87 -19.97
N GLN A 45 -5.03 4.77 -21.15
CA GLN A 45 -5.31 5.54 -22.33
C GLN A 45 -6.18 4.71 -23.29
N ASN A 46 -7.16 5.36 -23.93
CA ASN A 46 -8.11 4.66 -24.79
C ASN A 46 -7.44 4.02 -26.02
N SER A 47 -6.50 4.73 -26.66
CA SER A 47 -5.75 4.21 -27.80
C SER A 47 -4.54 5.08 -28.12
N VAL A 48 -3.66 4.64 -29.02
CA VAL A 48 -2.51 5.43 -29.50
C VAL A 48 -2.88 6.81 -30.06
N SER A 49 -4.10 6.98 -30.58
CA SER A 49 -4.57 8.23 -31.19
C SER A 49 -5.30 9.15 -30.20
N ASP A 50 -5.83 8.61 -29.11
CA ASP A 50 -6.50 9.37 -28.05
C ASP A 50 -5.57 9.46 -26.84
N THR A 51 -4.95 10.62 -26.62
CA THR A 51 -3.95 10.82 -25.56
C THR A 51 -4.55 11.05 -24.16
N ALA A 52 -5.88 11.04 -24.03
CA ALA A 52 -6.51 11.15 -22.73
C ALA A 52 -6.22 9.91 -21.87
N VAL A 53 -5.61 10.15 -20.70
CA VAL A 53 -5.37 9.12 -19.68
C VAL A 53 -6.37 9.25 -18.55
N VAL A 54 -6.81 8.12 -18.02
CA VAL A 54 -7.66 8.08 -16.82
C VAL A 54 -7.03 7.19 -15.78
N THR A 55 -6.94 7.66 -14.54
CA THR A 55 -6.49 6.87 -13.38
C THR A 55 -7.54 5.86 -12.97
N TRP A 56 -7.11 4.63 -12.71
CA TRP A 56 -7.95 3.54 -12.21
C TRP A 56 -7.71 3.35 -10.72
N THR A 57 -8.75 2.96 -10.00
CA THR A 57 -8.70 2.75 -8.55
C THR A 57 -8.31 1.32 -8.21
N ASP A 58 -7.52 1.12 -7.15
CA ASP A 58 -7.23 -0.22 -6.64
C ASP A 58 -8.49 -0.87 -6.06
N GLY A 59 -8.97 -1.90 -6.74
CA GLY A 59 -10.13 -2.70 -6.36
C GLY A 59 -9.88 -3.58 -5.14
N ASN A 60 -8.63 -3.91 -4.79
CA ASN A 60 -8.31 -4.65 -3.57
C ASN A 60 -8.66 -3.84 -2.30
N SER A 61 -8.66 -2.51 -2.42
CA SER A 61 -9.03 -1.58 -1.35
C SER A 61 -10.54 -1.35 -1.18
N LEU A 62 -11.35 -1.87 -2.11
CA LEU A 62 -12.81 -1.70 -2.14
C LEU A 62 -13.53 -2.98 -1.70
N ASP A 63 -14.79 -2.84 -1.29
CA ASP A 63 -15.68 -4.00 -1.18
C ASP A 63 -16.11 -4.43 -2.59
N VAL A 64 -15.68 -5.62 -3.00
CA VAL A 64 -15.93 -6.17 -4.34
C VAL A 64 -17.42 -6.24 -4.68
N THR A 65 -18.30 -6.39 -3.69
CA THR A 65 -19.76 -6.44 -3.90
C THR A 65 -20.37 -5.10 -4.30
N THR A 66 -19.63 -4.01 -4.11
CA THR A 66 -20.06 -2.64 -4.43
C THR A 66 -19.53 -2.16 -5.78
N ILE A 67 -18.61 -2.90 -6.40
CA ILE A 67 -17.97 -2.53 -7.65
C ILE A 67 -18.92 -2.78 -8.81
N THR A 68 -19.21 -1.74 -9.59
CA THR A 68 -20.08 -1.86 -10.77
C THR A 68 -19.30 -2.18 -12.05
N SER A 69 -20.00 -2.67 -13.07
CA SER A 69 -19.44 -3.00 -14.38
C SER A 69 -18.78 -1.84 -15.13
N THR A 70 -19.10 -0.60 -14.79
CA THR A 70 -18.54 0.59 -15.45
C THR A 70 -17.43 1.26 -14.64
N GLN A 71 -17.21 0.81 -13.41
CA GLN A 71 -16.23 1.40 -12.50
C GLN A 71 -14.80 1.03 -12.94
N LYS A 72 -13.94 2.04 -13.09
CA LYS A 72 -12.54 1.85 -13.52
C LYS A 72 -11.68 1.39 -12.34
N VAL A 73 -11.61 0.07 -12.16
CA VAL A 73 -10.84 -0.57 -11.09
C VAL A 73 -9.87 -1.61 -11.65
N TYR A 74 -8.71 -1.70 -11.03
CA TYR A 74 -7.75 -2.77 -11.27
C TYR A 74 -7.59 -3.60 -10.00
N PHE A 75 -7.11 -4.83 -10.11
CA PHE A 75 -6.79 -5.68 -8.98
C PHE A 75 -5.33 -6.09 -9.03
N LEU A 76 -4.70 -6.16 -7.88
CA LEU A 76 -3.32 -6.60 -7.73
C LEU A 76 -3.28 -8.04 -7.22
N GLN A 77 -2.50 -8.89 -7.87
CA GLN A 77 -2.28 -10.27 -7.48
C GLN A 77 -0.78 -10.57 -7.42
N GLU A 78 -0.32 -11.21 -6.35
CA GLU A 78 1.05 -11.73 -6.27
C GLU A 78 1.19 -12.97 -7.17
N VAL A 79 2.28 -13.03 -7.91
CA VAL A 79 2.62 -14.11 -8.83
C VAL A 79 4.00 -14.68 -8.50
N GLU A 80 4.55 -15.52 -9.36
CA GLU A 80 5.84 -16.16 -9.12
C GLU A 80 6.97 -15.14 -8.92
N GLU A 81 8.00 -15.53 -8.14
CA GLU A 81 9.19 -14.72 -7.88
C GLU A 81 8.91 -13.39 -7.14
N GLY A 82 7.79 -13.29 -6.42
CA GLY A 82 7.42 -12.09 -5.66
C GLY A 82 7.09 -10.89 -6.52
N ARG A 83 6.75 -11.12 -7.80
CA ARG A 83 6.22 -10.09 -8.69
C ARG A 83 4.72 -9.96 -8.51
N PHE A 84 4.16 -8.90 -9.08
CA PHE A 84 2.73 -8.65 -9.05
C PHE A 84 2.17 -8.52 -10.46
N GLU A 85 0.99 -9.08 -10.66
CA GLU A 85 0.19 -8.96 -11.86
C GLU A 85 -1.00 -8.02 -11.60
N ILE A 86 -1.28 -7.17 -12.58
CA ILE A 86 -2.44 -6.29 -12.59
C ILE A 86 -3.54 -6.95 -13.43
N LEU A 87 -4.68 -7.16 -12.79
CA LEU A 87 -5.90 -7.64 -13.43
C LEU A 87 -6.89 -6.49 -13.55
N PHE A 88 -7.76 -6.57 -14.54
CA PHE A 88 -8.81 -5.58 -14.78
C PHE A 88 -10.17 -6.24 -14.70
N GLY A 89 -11.22 -5.43 -14.58
CA GLY A 89 -12.59 -5.93 -14.53
C GLY A 89 -12.97 -6.71 -15.78
N ASP A 90 -13.97 -7.57 -15.66
CA ASP A 90 -14.50 -8.41 -16.73
C ASP A 90 -15.78 -7.84 -17.37
N GLY A 91 -16.20 -6.64 -16.95
CA GLY A 91 -17.46 -6.02 -17.38
C GLY A 91 -18.67 -6.46 -16.55
N ALA A 92 -18.52 -7.38 -15.60
CA ALA A 92 -19.49 -7.61 -14.53
C ALA A 92 -19.01 -6.91 -13.25
N VAL A 93 -17.76 -7.17 -12.85
CA VAL A 93 -17.10 -6.54 -11.70
C VAL A 93 -15.96 -5.67 -12.21
N GLY A 94 -16.23 -4.37 -12.31
CA GLY A 94 -15.29 -3.40 -12.86
C GLY A 94 -15.30 -3.34 -14.38
N LYS A 95 -14.78 -2.23 -14.91
CA LYS A 95 -14.73 -1.95 -16.34
C LYS A 95 -13.72 -2.87 -17.03
N GLN A 96 -14.18 -3.55 -18.08
CA GLN A 96 -13.32 -4.30 -18.98
C GLN A 96 -12.49 -3.37 -19.87
N LEU A 97 -11.24 -3.77 -20.10
CA LEU A 97 -10.37 -3.12 -21.09
C LEU A 97 -10.83 -3.43 -22.51
N ALA A 98 -10.58 -2.48 -23.41
CA ALA A 98 -10.79 -2.66 -24.84
C ALA A 98 -9.45 -2.93 -25.54
N ASP A 99 -9.53 -3.59 -26.70
CA ASP A 99 -8.37 -3.82 -27.56
C ASP A 99 -7.69 -2.49 -27.94
N GLY A 100 -6.35 -2.47 -27.90
CA GLY A 100 -5.56 -1.28 -28.19
C GLY A 100 -5.51 -0.22 -27.08
N ASN A 101 -6.16 -0.44 -25.94
CA ASN A 101 -5.93 0.39 -24.74
C ASN A 101 -4.45 0.32 -24.34
N ILE A 102 -3.92 1.42 -23.79
CA ILE A 102 -2.54 1.47 -23.29
C ILE A 102 -2.59 1.67 -21.79
N ILE A 103 -2.00 0.73 -21.06
CA ILE A 103 -1.87 0.75 -19.61
C ILE A 103 -0.53 1.36 -19.27
N PHE A 104 -0.52 2.36 -18.40
CA PHE A 104 0.66 2.94 -17.78
C PHE A 104 0.65 2.62 -16.29
N ILE A 105 1.74 2.05 -15.81
CA ILE A 105 1.93 1.63 -14.43
C ILE A 105 3.13 2.40 -13.91
N GLU A 106 2.90 3.26 -12.93
CA GLU A 106 3.95 3.90 -12.13
C GLU A 106 4.01 3.22 -10.77
N TYR A 107 5.21 2.89 -10.30
CA TYR A 107 5.42 2.21 -9.02
C TYR A 107 6.78 2.56 -8.43
N LEU A 108 6.91 2.41 -7.11
CA LEU A 108 8.15 2.64 -6.38
C LEU A 108 8.87 1.32 -6.09
N VAL A 109 10.15 1.23 -6.41
CA VAL A 109 11.04 0.16 -5.93
C VAL A 109 11.81 0.67 -4.72
N THR A 110 11.76 -0.06 -3.60
CA THR A 110 12.30 0.39 -2.31
C THR A 110 13.48 -0.47 -1.84
N GLY A 111 14.28 0.08 -0.93
CA GLY A 111 15.35 -0.62 -0.22
C GLY A 111 14.87 -1.36 1.03
N GLY A 112 13.56 -1.38 1.31
CA GLY A 112 12.97 -2.02 2.47
C GLY A 112 13.51 -1.46 3.79
N THR A 113 14.04 -2.32 4.66
CA THR A 113 14.50 -1.95 6.01
C THR A 113 15.72 -1.02 6.02
N LEU A 114 16.45 -0.89 4.91
CA LEU A 114 17.70 -0.11 4.83
C LEU A 114 17.47 1.39 5.05
N ALA A 115 16.28 1.88 4.70
CA ALA A 115 15.93 3.29 4.82
C ALA A 115 15.55 3.70 6.26
N ASN A 116 15.23 2.74 7.13
CA ASN A 116 14.76 3.04 8.48
C ASN A 116 15.82 3.81 9.28
N LYS A 117 15.35 4.79 10.08
CA LYS A 117 16.16 5.72 10.90
C LYS A 117 16.97 6.75 10.12
N ALA A 118 16.82 6.85 8.80
CA ALA A 118 17.42 7.97 8.06
C ALA A 118 16.88 9.30 8.61
N SER A 119 17.79 10.14 9.11
CA SER A 119 17.48 11.40 9.79
C SER A 119 18.27 12.58 9.26
N SER A 120 19.00 12.39 8.15
CA SER A 120 19.74 13.43 7.44
C SER A 120 19.39 13.32 5.96
N PHE A 121 18.97 14.43 5.36
CA PHE A 121 18.53 14.49 3.99
C PHE A 121 19.22 15.65 3.29
N THR A 122 19.73 15.38 2.10
CA THR A 122 20.31 16.38 1.21
C THR A 122 19.44 16.47 -0.03
N ALA A 123 19.00 17.67 -0.39
CA ALA A 123 18.29 17.85 -1.63
C ALA A 123 19.27 17.84 -2.82
N VAL A 124 19.00 16.94 -3.77
CA VAL A 124 19.81 16.72 -4.98
C VAL A 124 19.17 17.26 -6.26
N GLY A 125 18.00 17.90 -6.16
CA GLY A 125 17.26 18.45 -7.30
C GLY A 125 16.71 19.83 -7.02
N THR A 126 16.18 20.46 -8.08
CA THR A 126 15.43 21.71 -7.96
C THR A 126 13.94 21.43 -7.82
N VAL A 127 13.27 22.18 -6.96
CA VAL A 127 11.82 22.12 -6.79
C VAL A 127 11.28 23.51 -7.13
N ALA A 128 10.43 23.60 -8.16
CA ALA A 128 9.93 24.88 -8.68
C ALA A 128 11.04 25.92 -8.98
N GLY A 129 12.19 25.46 -9.48
CA GLY A 129 13.34 26.32 -9.78
C GLY A 129 14.23 26.68 -8.57
N LEU A 130 13.88 26.24 -7.36
CA LEU A 130 14.68 26.45 -6.15
C LEU A 130 15.62 25.26 -5.90
N SER A 131 16.89 25.54 -5.67
CA SER A 131 17.91 24.55 -5.32
C SER A 131 18.07 24.40 -3.80
N ALA A 132 18.87 23.44 -3.34
CA ALA A 132 19.16 23.24 -1.92
C ALA A 132 19.71 24.49 -1.21
N ALA A 133 20.33 25.43 -1.93
CA ALA A 133 20.79 26.70 -1.36
C ALA A 133 19.64 27.67 -1.01
N ASN A 134 18.44 27.43 -1.54
CA ASN A 134 17.29 28.32 -1.41
C ASN A 134 16.32 27.92 -0.29
N TYR A 135 16.53 26.78 0.38
CA TYR A 135 15.66 26.34 1.46
C TYR A 135 16.43 25.60 2.56
N THR A 136 15.94 25.76 3.78
CA THR A 136 16.41 24.99 4.95
C THR A 136 15.55 23.75 5.12
N LEU A 137 16.18 22.58 5.15
CA LEU A 137 15.52 21.32 5.45
C LEU A 137 15.57 21.08 6.96
N THR A 138 14.41 20.83 7.56
CA THR A 138 14.31 20.37 8.95
C THR A 138 13.59 19.03 8.95
N VAL A 139 14.23 18.02 9.53
CA VAL A 139 13.67 16.67 9.60
C VAL A 139 12.66 16.62 10.73
N ALA A 140 11.38 16.42 10.37
CA ALA A 140 10.31 16.32 11.36
C ALA A 140 10.33 14.96 12.09
N ALA A 141 10.61 13.89 11.36
CA ALA A 141 10.75 12.53 11.89
C ALA A 141 11.75 11.74 11.05
N ALA A 142 12.45 10.80 11.68
CA ALA A 142 13.30 9.86 10.97
C ALA A 142 12.45 8.92 10.09
N ALA A 143 13.03 8.42 8.99
CA ALA A 143 12.36 7.48 8.11
C ALA A 143 11.97 6.18 8.85
N THR A 144 10.77 5.67 8.54
CA THR A 144 10.18 4.46 9.13
C THR A 144 9.31 3.74 8.10
N GLY A 145 8.84 2.54 8.42
CA GLY A 145 7.89 1.79 7.58
C GLY A 145 8.55 0.79 6.62
N GLY A 146 9.88 0.79 6.51
CA GLY A 146 10.60 -0.24 5.77
C GLY A 146 10.50 -1.59 6.46
N GLY A 147 10.04 -2.61 5.75
CA GLY A 147 9.90 -3.98 6.24
C GLY A 147 10.44 -5.00 5.23
N SER A 148 10.75 -6.20 5.71
CA SER A 148 10.97 -7.35 4.84
C SER A 148 9.62 -8.00 4.50
N ALA A 149 9.59 -8.80 3.42
CA ALA A 149 8.44 -9.66 3.16
C ALA A 149 8.16 -10.57 4.37
N GLU A 150 6.87 -10.85 4.62
CA GLU A 150 6.46 -11.66 5.76
C GLU A 150 7.02 -13.08 5.65
N SER A 151 7.50 -13.63 6.78
CA SER A 151 8.03 -15.00 6.79
C SER A 151 6.93 -16.04 6.62
N ILE A 152 7.25 -17.19 6.02
CA ILE A 152 6.31 -18.32 5.83
C ILE A 152 5.68 -18.75 7.16
N THR A 153 6.45 -18.76 8.25
CA THR A 153 5.93 -19.12 9.59
C THR A 153 4.89 -18.12 10.07
N SER A 154 5.13 -16.82 9.88
CA SER A 154 4.18 -15.77 10.25
C SER A 154 2.91 -15.87 9.40
N LEU A 155 3.06 -16.05 8.08
CA LEU A 155 1.94 -16.25 7.15
C LEU A 155 1.07 -17.45 7.56
N LYS A 156 1.67 -18.60 7.87
CA LYS A 156 0.94 -19.81 8.30
C LYS A 156 0.12 -19.58 9.58
N ASN A 157 0.60 -18.72 10.47
CA ASN A 157 -0.09 -18.41 11.73
C ASN A 157 -1.16 -17.33 11.58
N ASN A 158 -0.93 -16.36 10.69
CA ASN A 158 -1.79 -15.17 10.56
C ASN A 158 -2.88 -15.35 9.49
N ALA A 159 -2.57 -15.96 8.34
CA ALA A 159 -3.51 -16.07 7.23
C ALA A 159 -4.82 -16.80 7.58
N PRO A 160 -4.82 -17.93 8.33
CA PRO A 160 -6.07 -18.59 8.73
C PRO A 160 -6.93 -17.71 9.65
N LYS A 161 -6.29 -16.92 10.52
CA LYS A 161 -7.00 -16.01 11.44
C LYS A 161 -7.58 -14.82 10.71
N LEU A 162 -6.85 -14.26 9.76
CA LEU A 162 -7.36 -13.19 8.89
C LEU A 162 -8.57 -13.66 8.08
N TYR A 163 -8.54 -14.89 7.58
CA TYR A 163 -9.68 -15.50 6.89
C TYR A 163 -10.90 -15.66 7.81
N GLN A 164 -10.68 -16.13 9.04
CA GLN A 164 -11.74 -16.27 10.04
C GLN A 164 -12.36 -14.91 10.43
N ALA A 165 -11.54 -13.85 10.52
CA ALA A 165 -12.00 -12.50 10.84
C ALA A 165 -12.92 -11.90 9.75
N GLN A 166 -12.88 -12.40 8.50
CA GLN A 166 -13.68 -11.91 7.37
C GLN A 166 -13.62 -10.38 7.21
N LYS A 167 -12.42 -9.80 7.35
CA LYS A 167 -12.16 -8.34 7.32
C LYS A 167 -12.94 -7.54 8.39
N ARG A 168 -13.32 -8.15 9.52
CA ARG A 168 -14.01 -7.49 10.64
C ARG A 168 -13.22 -7.65 11.93
N ALA A 169 -12.99 -6.54 12.64
CA ALA A 169 -12.25 -6.54 13.90
C ALA A 169 -13.20 -6.64 15.09
N THR A 170 -13.61 -7.87 15.47
CA THR A 170 -14.55 -8.07 16.60
C THR A 170 -13.84 -8.64 17.84
N THR A 171 -12.91 -9.57 17.65
CA THR A 171 -12.14 -10.19 18.73
C THR A 171 -10.72 -9.63 18.80
N LYS A 172 -10.04 -9.82 19.95
CA LYS A 172 -8.63 -9.42 20.14
C LYS A 172 -7.70 -10.00 19.06
N ASP A 173 -7.97 -11.24 18.64
CA ASP A 173 -7.20 -11.92 17.59
C ASP A 173 -7.51 -11.36 16.19
N ASP A 174 -8.73 -10.88 15.93
CA ASP A 174 -9.08 -10.24 14.66
C ASP A 174 -8.32 -8.92 14.49
N TYR A 175 -8.33 -8.06 15.51
CA TYR A 175 -7.54 -6.81 15.51
C TYR A 175 -6.07 -7.10 15.22
N LYS A 176 -5.51 -8.12 15.86
CA LYS A 176 -4.13 -8.54 15.65
C LYS A 176 -3.88 -9.01 14.22
N SER A 177 -4.74 -9.87 13.70
CA SER A 177 -4.54 -10.49 12.38
C SER A 177 -4.73 -9.48 11.24
N ILE A 178 -5.71 -8.58 11.36
CA ILE A 178 -5.94 -7.49 10.41
C ILE A 178 -4.74 -6.55 10.39
N LEU A 179 -4.25 -6.11 11.56
CA LEU A 179 -3.11 -5.18 11.61
C LEU A 179 -1.82 -5.80 11.06
N LEU A 180 -1.55 -7.08 11.35
CA LEU A 180 -0.38 -7.78 10.80
C LEU A 180 -0.49 -8.02 9.29
N GLY A 181 -1.71 -8.24 8.77
CA GLY A 181 -1.93 -8.41 7.33
C GLY A 181 -1.78 -7.11 6.53
N GLU A 182 -2.18 -5.98 7.10
CA GLU A 182 -2.13 -4.67 6.44
C GLU A 182 -0.77 -3.95 6.62
N ARG A 183 0.05 -4.39 7.59
CA ARG A 183 1.33 -3.75 7.90
C ARG A 183 2.43 -4.74 8.26
N SER A 184 3.42 -4.84 7.38
CA SER A 184 4.61 -5.67 7.58
C SER A 184 5.67 -5.05 8.50
N ASP A 185 5.55 -3.76 8.81
CA ASP A 185 6.50 -3.04 9.66
C ASP A 185 6.19 -3.16 11.16
N ILE A 186 5.21 -3.98 11.55
CA ILE A 186 4.89 -4.30 12.94
C ILE A 186 5.77 -5.45 13.43
N GLU A 187 6.61 -5.20 14.43
CA GLU A 187 7.46 -6.22 15.05
C GLU A 187 6.67 -7.06 16.06
N SER A 188 5.85 -6.40 16.89
CA SER A 188 4.99 -7.09 17.86
C SER A 188 3.75 -6.26 18.17
N ILE A 189 2.67 -6.97 18.50
CA ILE A 189 1.37 -6.38 18.80
C ILE A 189 0.68 -7.13 19.95
N THR A 190 0.11 -6.35 20.87
CA THR A 190 -0.76 -6.83 21.95
C THR A 190 -2.05 -6.04 21.93
N VAL A 191 -3.18 -6.75 22.03
CA VAL A 191 -4.52 -6.18 22.04
C VAL A 191 -5.21 -6.62 23.31
N TYR A 192 -5.81 -5.67 24.03
CA TYR A 192 -6.66 -5.96 25.18
C TYR A 192 -7.91 -5.09 25.16
N GLY A 193 -8.98 -5.62 25.75
CA GLY A 193 -10.24 -4.90 25.85
C GLY A 193 -10.17 -3.90 26.99
N GLY A 194 -10.89 -2.79 26.88
CA GLY A 194 -10.90 -1.78 27.92
C GLY A 194 -11.56 -2.25 29.22
N GLU A 195 -12.33 -3.35 29.18
CA GLU A 195 -12.79 -4.08 30.36
C GLU A 195 -11.62 -4.63 31.21
N ASP A 196 -10.48 -4.94 30.58
CA ASP A 196 -9.27 -5.43 31.25
C ASP A 196 -8.31 -4.28 31.64
N ALA A 197 -8.65 -3.02 31.32
CA ALA A 197 -7.83 -1.86 31.65
C ALA A 197 -7.95 -1.47 33.13
N SER A 198 -6.96 -0.75 33.66
CA SER A 198 -6.99 -0.18 35.01
C SER A 198 -6.83 1.35 34.95
N PRO A 199 -7.90 2.15 35.17
CA PRO A 199 -9.27 1.74 35.46
C PRO A 199 -10.02 1.14 34.25
N PRO A 200 -11.06 0.30 34.44
CA PRO A 200 -11.81 -0.27 33.33
C PRO A 200 -12.56 0.78 32.51
N VAL A 201 -12.47 0.69 31.18
CA VAL A 201 -13.14 1.58 30.23
C VAL A 201 -13.82 0.74 29.14
N TYR A 202 -15.09 0.39 29.35
CA TYR A 202 -15.87 -0.41 28.41
C TYR A 202 -16.06 0.29 27.05
N GLY A 203 -16.21 -0.51 26.00
CA GLY A 203 -16.40 -0.01 24.63
C GLY A 203 -15.13 0.54 23.97
N LYS A 204 -13.97 0.36 24.61
CA LYS A 204 -12.67 0.69 24.02
C LYS A 204 -11.83 -0.58 23.85
N VAL A 205 -11.01 -0.58 22.81
CA VAL A 205 -9.98 -1.59 22.59
C VAL A 205 -8.63 -0.87 22.62
N TYR A 206 -7.69 -1.42 23.39
CA TYR A 206 -6.35 -0.89 23.51
C TYR A 206 -5.40 -1.77 22.71
N ILE A 207 -4.62 -1.12 21.84
CA ILE A 207 -3.69 -1.77 20.92
C ILE A 207 -2.31 -1.19 21.19
N ALA A 208 -1.39 -2.03 21.67
CA ALA A 208 0.01 -1.70 21.81
C ALA A 208 0.77 -2.31 20.64
N VAL A 209 1.41 -1.47 19.82
CA VAL A 209 2.15 -1.88 18.63
C VAL A 209 3.59 -1.36 18.72
N LYS A 210 4.55 -2.26 18.49
CA LYS A 210 5.97 -1.93 18.37
C LYS A 210 6.37 -2.00 16.89
N PRO A 211 6.80 -0.89 16.27
CA PRO A 211 7.36 -0.92 14.92
C PRO A 211 8.71 -1.62 14.85
N THR A 212 9.01 -2.22 13.72
CA THR A 212 10.34 -2.77 13.41
C THR A 212 11.38 -1.65 13.42
N GLY A 213 12.39 -1.82 14.28
CA GLY A 213 13.52 -0.90 14.36
C GLY A 213 13.26 0.41 15.11
N ASN A 214 12.07 0.66 15.64
CA ASN A 214 11.76 1.83 16.46
C ASN A 214 10.95 1.41 17.70
N THR A 215 10.85 2.28 18.71
CA THR A 215 10.08 2.00 19.94
C THR A 215 8.65 2.49 19.86
N VAL A 216 8.38 3.49 19.01
CA VAL A 216 7.05 4.11 18.89
C VAL A 216 6.75 4.53 17.45
N TYR A 217 5.48 4.41 17.06
CA TYR A 217 4.96 5.06 15.85
C TYR A 217 4.76 6.56 16.07
N SER A 218 4.87 7.32 14.97
CA SER A 218 4.46 8.73 14.94
C SER A 218 2.95 8.88 15.17
N THR A 219 2.50 10.05 15.64
CA THR A 219 1.06 10.31 15.84
C THR A 219 0.27 10.17 14.55
N ALA A 220 0.79 10.69 13.43
CA ALA A 220 0.17 10.57 12.11
C ALA A 220 -0.02 9.10 11.69
N THR A 221 0.98 8.25 11.96
CA THR A 221 0.90 6.82 11.67
C THR A 221 -0.16 6.11 12.52
N LYS A 222 -0.29 6.49 13.79
CA LYS A 222 -1.33 5.95 14.68
C LYS A 222 -2.73 6.34 14.21
N ASP A 223 -2.90 7.59 13.78
CA ASP A 223 -4.18 8.07 13.26
C ASP A 223 -4.54 7.36 11.95
N ALA A 224 -3.58 7.17 11.04
CA ALA A 224 -3.78 6.43 9.79
C ALA A 224 -4.20 4.97 10.04
N ILE A 225 -3.60 4.28 11.02
CA ILE A 225 -4.02 2.92 11.40
C ILE A 225 -5.48 2.92 11.86
N LYS A 226 -5.86 3.89 12.71
CA LYS A 226 -7.20 3.99 13.26
C LYS A 226 -8.26 4.28 12.19
N THR A 227 -7.97 5.15 11.23
CA THR A 227 -8.97 5.60 10.25
C THR A 227 -9.02 4.75 8.98
N THR A 228 -7.89 4.14 8.60
CA THR A 228 -7.79 3.42 7.33
C THR A 228 -7.93 1.92 7.50
N ILE A 229 -7.38 1.33 8.57
CA ILE A 229 -7.34 -0.12 8.78
C ILE A 229 -8.49 -0.57 9.68
N LEU A 230 -8.72 0.11 10.80
CA LEU A 230 -9.72 -0.26 11.81
C LEU A 230 -11.03 0.52 11.65
N LYS A 231 -11.65 0.39 10.47
CA LYS A 231 -12.91 1.06 10.11
C LYS A 231 -14.12 0.47 10.84
#